data_AF-A0A3P6SAK0-F1
#
_entry.id   AF-A0A3P6SAK0-F1
#
_cell.length_a   1.000
_cell.length_b   1.000
_cell.length_c   1.000
_cell.angle_alpha   90.00
_cell.angle_beta   90.00
_cell.angle_gamma   90.00
#
_symmetry.space_group_name_H-M   'P 1'
#
loop_
_entity.id
_entity.type
_entity.pdbx_description
1 polymer ?
#
loop_
_entity_poly.entity_id
_entity_poly.type
_entity_poly.pdbx_seq_one_letter_code
_entity_poly.pdbx_strand_id
1 'polypeptide(L)'
;MRELVRTLPWTTQDEAMWQLIPELKNIYPVFAVRKSDGYLLGGVAVVVTDIVFGPFYVIRPDIRAHGLGMKMMGPLLGVMAEPVKTKAIIGRAGW
;
A
#
# COMPACT_ATOMS: atom_id res chain seq x y z
N MET A 1 12.96 4.12 2.57
CA MET A 1 11.87 3.20 2.17
C MET A 1 12.40 1.80 1.85
N ARG A 2 13.31 1.63 0.87
CA ARG A 2 13.94 0.33 0.55
C ARG A 2 14.60 -0.34 1.77
N GLU A 3 15.29 0.42 2.61
CA GLU A 3 15.93 -0.08 3.84
C GLU A 3 14.94 -0.46 4.95
N LEU A 4 13.79 0.22 5.02
CA LEU A 4 12.75 0.00 6.03
C LEU A 4 12.00 -1.31 5.81
N VAL A 5 11.89 -1.74 4.56
CA VAL A 5 11.25 -3.01 4.18
C VAL A 5 12.22 -4.19 4.36
N ARG A 6 13.52 -4.03 4.10
CA ARG A 6 14.50 -5.14 4.18
C ARG A 6 14.95 -5.53 5.60
N THR A 7 14.77 -4.65 6.58
CA THR A 7 15.38 -4.80 7.92
C THR A 7 14.44 -5.35 8.99
N LEU A 8 13.18 -5.60 8.65
CA LEU A 8 12.13 -5.89 9.61
C LEU A 8 11.31 -7.10 9.14
N PRO A 9 10.78 -7.94 10.04
CA PRO A 9 10.05 -9.16 9.68
C PRO A 9 8.64 -8.80 9.19
N TRP A 10 8.53 -8.29 7.97
CA TRP A 10 7.25 -8.12 7.30
C TRP A 10 6.79 -9.48 6.75
N THR A 11 5.50 -9.70 6.62
CA THR A 11 5.00 -10.87 5.88
C THR A 11 4.20 -10.36 4.71
N THR A 12 4.59 -10.69 3.48
CA THR A 12 3.72 -11.05 2.33
C THR A 12 4.59 -11.30 1.09
N GLN A 13 3.99 -11.89 0.05
CA GLN A 13 4.50 -11.92 -1.32
C GLN A 13 4.76 -10.51 -1.93
N ASP A 14 4.41 -9.44 -1.21
CA ASP A 14 4.47 -8.06 -1.69
C ASP A 14 5.79 -7.35 -1.35
N GLU A 15 6.72 -7.96 -0.60
CA GLU A 15 8.04 -7.34 -0.33
C GLU A 15 8.82 -7.06 -1.62
N ALA A 16 8.86 -8.02 -2.55
CA ALA A 16 9.50 -7.83 -3.86
C ALA A 16 8.83 -6.69 -4.65
N MET A 17 7.50 -6.59 -4.52
CA MET A 17 6.68 -5.58 -5.19
C MET A 17 6.88 -4.18 -4.55
N TRP A 18 7.01 -4.07 -3.22
CA TRP A 18 7.39 -2.83 -2.53
C TRP A 18 8.78 -2.32 -2.93
N GLN A 19 9.72 -3.22 -3.26
CA GLN A 19 11.04 -2.83 -3.77
C GLN A 19 11.02 -2.22 -5.17
N LEU A 20 9.94 -2.45 -5.93
CA LEU A 20 9.71 -1.90 -7.28
C LEU A 20 9.03 -0.54 -7.26
N ILE A 21 8.43 -0.11 -6.13
CA ILE A 21 7.80 1.22 -6.03
C ILE A 21 8.71 2.37 -6.49
N PRO A 22 10.01 2.43 -6.16
CA PRO A 22 10.88 3.48 -6.67
C PRO A 22 11.07 3.49 -8.20
N GLU A 23 10.79 2.36 -8.87
CA GLU A 23 11.00 2.15 -10.31
C GLU A 23 9.70 2.29 -11.11
N LEU A 24 8.54 2.33 -10.44
CA LEU A 24 7.23 2.48 -11.05
C LEU A 24 6.82 3.96 -11.16
N LYS A 25 6.04 4.29 -12.18
CA LYS A 25 5.45 5.63 -12.38
C LYS A 25 3.97 5.59 -11.97
N ASN A 26 3.40 6.76 -11.62
CA ASN A 26 1.98 6.91 -11.27
C ASN A 26 1.54 6.02 -10.08
N ILE A 27 2.26 6.16 -8.97
CA ILE A 27 1.99 5.43 -7.74
C ILE A 27 1.31 6.35 -6.73
N TYR A 28 0.31 5.80 -6.04
CA TYR A 28 -0.46 6.50 -5.02
C TYR A 28 -0.27 5.78 -3.68
N PRO A 29 0.83 6.07 -2.94
CA PRO A 29 1.08 5.45 -1.66
C PRO A 29 0.32 6.18 -0.54
N VAL A 30 -0.19 5.41 0.42
CA VAL A 30 -0.74 5.88 1.69
C VAL A 30 -0.02 5.14 2.80
N PHE A 31 0.50 5.89 3.76
CA PHE A 31 1.23 5.34 4.90
C PHE A 31 0.44 5.53 6.19
N ALA A 32 0.47 4.52 7.03
CA ALA A 32 0.05 4.65 8.41
C ALA A 32 1.26 4.95 9.30
N VAL A 33 1.22 6.08 9.96
CA VAL A 33 2.23 6.49 10.95
C VAL A 33 1.60 6.61 12.33
N ARG A 34 2.33 6.16 13.35
CA ARG A 34 1.93 6.33 14.74
C ARG A 34 2.13 7.80 15.13
N LYS A 35 1.08 8.41 15.69
CA LYS A 35 1.09 9.85 16.00
C LYS A 35 2.11 10.27 17.07
N SER A 36 2.45 9.38 18.00
CA SER A 36 3.31 9.71 19.14
C SER A 36 4.78 9.89 18.77
N ASP A 37 5.27 9.13 17.80
CA ASP A 37 6.70 8.99 17.49
C ASP A 37 6.98 8.97 15.97
N GLY A 38 5.96 9.15 15.13
CA GLY A 38 6.08 9.08 13.68
C GLY A 38 6.39 7.68 13.15
N TYR A 39 6.26 6.64 13.99
CA TYR A 39 6.69 5.30 13.63
C TYR A 39 5.85 4.71 12.49
N LEU A 40 6.51 4.13 11.47
CA LEU A 40 5.83 3.54 10.33
C LEU A 40 5.18 2.21 10.73
N LEU A 41 3.84 2.19 10.67
CA LEU A 41 3.01 1.05 11.03
C LEU A 41 2.70 0.16 9.81
N GLY A 42 2.67 0.76 8.63
CA GLY A 42 2.40 0.06 7.39
C GLY A 42 2.10 1.03 6.26
N GLY A 43 1.74 0.47 5.11
CA GLY A 43 1.34 1.25 3.95
C GLY A 43 0.53 0.43 2.98
N VAL A 44 -0.20 1.16 2.14
CA VAL A 44 -0.84 0.64 0.94
C VAL A 44 -0.40 1.49 -0.24
N ALA A 45 -0.22 0.88 -1.41
CA ALA A 45 0.02 1.63 -2.63
C ALA A 45 -0.74 1.02 -3.80
N VAL A 46 -1.12 1.88 -4.73
CA VAL A 46 -1.76 1.51 -5.99
C VAL A 46 -0.95 2.08 -7.14
N VAL A 47 -0.86 1.30 -8.21
CA VAL A 47 -0.20 1.72 -9.46
C VAL A 47 -1.27 1.93 -10.52
N VAL A 48 -1.13 3.02 -11.25
CA VAL A 48 -2.01 3.35 -12.36
C VAL A 48 -1.24 3.23 -13.68
N THR A 49 -1.58 2.20 -14.44
CA THR A 49 -1.09 1.94 -15.82
C THR A 49 -2.28 2.05 -16.78
N ASP A 50 -2.44 1.16 -17.76
CA ASP A 50 -3.70 1.03 -18.51
C ASP A 50 -4.84 0.52 -17.63
N ILE A 51 -4.49 -0.12 -16.52
CA ILE A 51 -5.38 -0.57 -15.45
C ILE A 51 -4.93 0.01 -14.10
N VAL A 52 -5.87 0.10 -13.18
CA VAL A 52 -5.60 0.33 -11.75
C VAL A 52 -5.44 -1.04 -11.09
N PHE A 53 -4.28 -1.31 -10.50
CA PHE A 53 -4.10 -2.50 -9.67
C PHE A 53 -3.53 -2.10 -8.32
N GLY A 54 -4.08 -2.68 -7.26
CA GLY A 54 -3.64 -2.48 -5.88
C GLY A 54 -2.86 -3.67 -5.36
N PRO A 55 -1.53 -3.72 -5.59
CA PRO A 55 -0.73 -4.89 -5.23
C PRO A 55 0.02 -4.73 -3.90
N PHE A 56 0.01 -3.56 -3.25
CA PHE A 56 0.94 -3.32 -2.15
C PHE A 56 0.17 -3.07 -0.85
N TYR A 57 0.18 -4.03 0.06
CA TYR A 57 -0.32 -3.84 1.42
C TYR A 57 0.64 -4.48 2.41
N VAL A 58 1.30 -3.67 3.22
CA VAL A 58 2.22 -4.13 4.24
C VAL A 58 1.80 -3.57 5.58
N ILE A 59 1.57 -4.45 6.54
CA ILE A 59 1.28 -4.10 7.92
C ILE A 59 2.16 -4.91 8.87
N ARG A 60 2.68 -4.17 9.85
CA ARG A 60 3.41 -4.69 11.01
C ARG A 60 2.63 -5.82 11.71
N PRO A 61 3.27 -6.96 12.03
CA PRO A 61 2.56 -8.10 12.62
C PRO A 61 1.79 -7.78 13.90
N ASP A 62 2.36 -6.95 14.78
CA ASP A 62 1.86 -6.56 16.10
C ASP A 62 0.61 -5.69 16.08
N ILE A 63 0.23 -5.15 14.92
CA ILE A 63 -0.94 -4.26 14.78
C ILE A 63 -1.95 -4.75 13.73
N ARG A 64 -1.87 -6.03 13.37
CA ARG A 64 -2.89 -6.68 12.52
C ARG A 64 -4.22 -6.76 13.24
N ALA A 65 -5.31 -6.91 12.47
CA ALA A 65 -6.68 -6.98 12.98
C ALA A 65 -7.19 -5.72 13.73
N HIS A 66 -6.41 -4.64 13.85
CA HIS A 66 -6.85 -3.37 14.44
C HIS A 66 -7.54 -2.41 13.44
N GLY A 67 -7.94 -2.91 12.26
CA GLY A 67 -8.64 -2.13 11.24
C GLY A 67 -7.79 -1.06 10.54
N LEU A 68 -6.46 -1.08 10.70
CA LEU A 68 -5.58 -0.07 10.12
C LEU A 68 -5.65 -0.03 8.59
N GLY A 69 -5.77 -1.19 7.95
CA GLY A 69 -5.95 -1.26 6.50
C GLY A 69 -7.19 -0.52 6.02
N MET A 70 -8.34 -0.73 6.67
CA MET A 70 -9.58 -0.03 6.34
C MET A 70 -9.45 1.49 6.49
N LYS A 71 -8.71 1.95 7.51
CA LYS A 71 -8.46 3.39 7.70
C LYS A 71 -7.61 4.01 6.60
N MET A 72 -6.70 3.25 5.98
CA MET A 72 -5.89 3.72 4.85
C MET A 72 -6.67 3.78 3.53
N MET A 73 -7.76 3.01 3.40
CA MET A 73 -8.56 2.97 2.16
C MET A 73 -9.26 4.30 1.83
N GLY A 74 -9.73 5.04 2.84
CA GLY A 74 -10.38 6.34 2.61
C GLY A 74 -9.45 7.34 1.90
N PRO A 75 -8.28 7.66 2.48
CA PRO A 75 -7.26 8.48 1.83
C PRO A 75 -6.83 7.94 0.46
N LEU A 76 -6.69 6.61 0.33
CA LEU A 76 -6.30 5.96 -0.92
C LEU A 76 -7.33 6.21 -2.02
N LEU A 77 -8.62 6.02 -1.74
CA LEU A 77 -9.70 6.32 -2.69
C LEU A 77 -9.74 7.82 -3.05
N GLY A 78 -9.44 8.69 -2.08
CA GLY A 78 -9.32 10.13 -2.32
C GLY A 78 -8.24 10.48 -3.34
N VAL A 79 -7.02 9.94 -3.17
CA VAL A 79 -5.90 10.22 -4.09
C VAL A 79 -6.06 9.54 -5.46
N MET A 80 -6.89 8.49 -5.54
CA MET A 80 -7.16 7.76 -6.78
C MET A 80 -8.48 8.12 -7.45
N ALA A 81 -9.21 9.12 -6.95
CA ALA A 81 -10.57 9.42 -7.39
C ALA A 81 -10.71 9.66 -8.90
N GLU A 82 -9.66 10.17 -9.55
CA GLU A 82 -9.67 10.41 -11.00
C GLU A 82 -9.24 9.17 -11.82
N PRO A 83 -8.11 8.48 -11.51
CA PRO A 83 -7.77 7.21 -12.14
C PRO A 83 -8.89 6.15 -12.12
N VAL A 84 -9.61 6.01 -11.00
CA VAL A 84 -10.65 4.98 -10.86
C VAL A 84 -11.90 5.24 -11.71
N LYS A 85 -12.12 6.48 -12.15
CA LYS A 85 -13.23 6.83 -13.05
C LYS A 85 -12.91 6.55 -14.51
N THR A 86 -11.63 6.57 -14.85
CA THR A 86 -11.16 6.58 -16.25
C THR A 86 -10.51 5.26 -16.66
N LYS A 87 -10.25 4.36 -15.70
CA LYS A 87 -9.54 3.10 -15.93
C LYS A 87 -10.19 1.94 -15.19
N ALA A 88 -10.09 0.75 -15.78
CA ALA A 88 -10.57 -0.47 -15.15
C ALA A 88 -9.74 -0.82 -13.90
N ILE A 89 -10.40 -1.38 -12.88
CA ILE A 89 -9.77 -1.79 -11.62
C ILE A 89 -9.66 -3.31 -11.60
N ILE A 90 -8.46 -3.83 -11.34
CA ILE A 90 -8.23 -5.25 -11.08
C ILE A 90 -8.10 -5.47 -9.57
N GLY A 91 -9.05 -6.23 -9.01
CA GLY A 91 -8.92 -6.82 -7.68
C GLY A 91 -8.29 -8.20 -7.78
N ARG A 92 -7.31 -8.51 -6.91
CA ARG A 92 -6.86 -9.89 -6.70
C ARG A 92 -7.76 -10.56 -5.66
N ALA A 93 -8.36 -11.68 -6.03
CA ALA A 93 -8.91 -12.63 -5.07
C ALA A 93 -7.78 -13.57 -4.62
N GLY A 94 -7.50 -13.62 -3.33
CA GLY A 94 -6.66 -14.67 -2.76
C GLY A 94 -7.51 -15.93 -2.59
N TRP A 95 -7.13 -17.01 -3.25
CA TRP A 95 -7.52 -18.37 -2.89
C TRP A 95 -6.44 -18.96 -1.99
#